data_AF-A0A9C9G7C8-F1
#
_entry.id   AF-A0A9C9G7C8-F1
#
_cell.length_a   1.000
_cell.length_b   1.000
_cell.length_c   1.000
_cell.angle_alpha   90.00
_cell.angle_beta   90.00
_cell.angle_gamma   90.00
#
_symmetry.space_group_name_H-M   'P 1'
#
loop_
_entity.id
_entity.type
_entity.pdbx_description
1 polymer ?
#
loop_
_entity_poly.entity_id
_entity_poly.type
_entity_poly.pdbx_seq_one_letter_code
_entity_poly.pdbx_strand_id
1 'polypeptide(L)'
;MCPYARFQSAMFDKDTMIVAYDKKRGEAVNGRAKLVKGRKTEQERHQQGYGDCVDCGFCVQVCPTGIDIRDGLQIECISCALCIDACDNIMDSLGWPRGLIRYDSERNQEGGKTRLLTVKNTGYAVSLLIATAALIWSIVTSSTLDVAVQQVRQPLYVMLSDGQIQNSYLLKLINKDKNPIKLSISIQGLDNAQLDIGHMRAINVEADQSLQIRLRVRMKADASQVQVAFKFIIDSASGDQHKIVPAFFSMPR
;
A
#
# COMPACT_ATOMS: atom_id res chain seq x y z
N MET A 1 23.67 -9.99 -9.90
CA MET A 1 22.29 -10.09 -10.41
C MET A 1 21.36 -9.32 -9.48
N CYS A 2 20.58 -8.36 -9.97
CA CYS A 2 19.68 -7.56 -9.12
C CYS A 2 18.55 -8.44 -8.53
N PRO A 3 18.28 -8.40 -7.21
CA PRO A 3 17.23 -9.22 -6.59
C PRO A 3 15.85 -9.01 -7.22
N TYR A 4 15.54 -7.77 -7.63
CA TYR A 4 14.27 -7.40 -8.25
C TYR A 4 13.98 -8.15 -9.55
N ALA A 5 15.01 -8.34 -10.38
CA ALA A 5 14.89 -9.03 -11.66
C ALA A 5 14.47 -10.50 -11.49
N ARG A 6 14.87 -11.13 -10.36
CA ARG A 6 14.47 -12.51 -10.02
C ARG A 6 13.00 -12.60 -9.59
N PHE A 7 12.49 -11.59 -8.90
CA PHE A 7 11.07 -11.52 -8.54
C PHE A 7 10.19 -11.38 -9.77
N GLN A 8 10.54 -10.50 -10.72
CA GLN A 8 9.79 -10.34 -11.96
C GLN A 8 9.73 -11.63 -12.78
N SER A 9 10.84 -12.36 -12.92
CA SER A 9 10.85 -13.64 -13.63
C SER A 9 9.96 -14.72 -12.97
N ALA A 10 9.80 -14.69 -11.64
CA ALA A 10 8.93 -15.62 -10.94
C ALA A 10 7.44 -15.28 -11.08
N MET A 11 7.12 -14.01 -11.38
CA MET A 11 5.75 -13.56 -11.61
C MET A 11 5.26 -13.93 -13.02
N PHE A 12 6.15 -13.97 -14.01
CA PHE A 12 5.80 -14.33 -15.38
C PHE A 12 5.42 -15.81 -15.51
N ASP A 13 4.50 -16.07 -16.41
CA ASP A 13 4.10 -17.39 -16.88
C ASP A 13 3.87 -17.35 -18.40
N LYS A 14 3.59 -18.51 -18.99
CA LYS A 14 3.37 -18.62 -20.45
C LYS A 14 2.18 -17.81 -20.96
N ASP A 15 1.29 -17.38 -20.07
CA ASP A 15 0.08 -16.63 -20.38
C ASP A 15 0.26 -15.11 -20.11
N THR A 16 1.42 -14.72 -19.60
CA THR A 16 1.75 -13.32 -19.33
C THR A 16 1.94 -12.57 -20.64
N MET A 17 1.17 -11.49 -20.80
CA MET A 17 1.27 -10.61 -21.96
C MET A 17 2.51 -9.74 -21.83
N ILE A 18 3.44 -9.88 -22.77
CA ILE A 18 4.68 -9.10 -22.86
C ILE A 18 4.77 -8.45 -24.24
N VAL A 19 5.57 -7.40 -24.37
CA VAL A 19 5.94 -6.90 -25.69
C VAL A 19 6.83 -7.95 -26.35
N ALA A 20 6.41 -8.48 -27.49
CA ALA A 20 7.10 -9.57 -28.17
C ALA A 20 7.12 -9.39 -29.69
N TYR A 21 8.22 -9.83 -30.29
CA TYR A 21 8.38 -9.95 -31.74
C TYR A 21 7.81 -11.30 -32.22
N ASP A 22 6.95 -11.26 -33.23
CA ASP A 22 6.41 -12.46 -33.87
C ASP A 22 7.48 -13.10 -34.75
N LYS A 23 8.24 -14.01 -34.15
CA LYS A 23 9.35 -14.69 -34.82
C LYS A 23 8.89 -15.54 -36.00
N LYS A 24 7.71 -16.17 -35.90
CA LYS A 24 7.17 -17.04 -36.96
C LYS A 24 6.87 -16.22 -38.21
N ARG A 25 6.23 -15.06 -38.04
CA ARG A 25 5.90 -14.13 -39.14
C ARG A 25 7.12 -13.36 -39.64
N GLY A 26 7.95 -12.87 -38.73
CA GLY A 26 9.04 -11.95 -39.06
C GLY A 26 10.26 -12.61 -39.70
N GLU A 27 10.56 -13.85 -39.33
CA GLU A 27 11.74 -14.59 -39.84
C GLU A 27 11.37 -15.61 -40.93
N ALA A 28 10.17 -16.22 -40.91
CA ALA A 28 9.81 -17.32 -41.81
C ALA A 28 10.91 -18.41 -41.90
N VAL A 29 11.20 -18.95 -43.10
CA VAL A 29 12.15 -20.06 -43.30
C VAL A 29 13.58 -19.56 -43.50
N ASN A 30 13.75 -18.51 -44.31
CA ASN A 30 15.06 -17.97 -44.71
C ASN A 30 15.51 -16.76 -43.87
N GLY A 31 14.77 -16.43 -42.80
CA GLY A 31 15.04 -15.33 -41.90
C GLY A 31 14.47 -13.99 -42.36
N ARG A 32 14.74 -12.96 -41.57
CA ARG A 32 14.56 -11.56 -41.96
C ARG A 32 15.56 -11.12 -43.01
N ALA A 33 15.17 -10.17 -43.85
CA ALA A 33 16.03 -9.64 -44.92
C ALA A 33 15.66 -8.21 -45.30
N LYS A 34 16.66 -7.41 -45.70
CA LYS A 34 16.44 -6.05 -46.20
C LYS A 34 15.67 -6.02 -47.52
N LEU A 35 14.96 -4.92 -47.77
CA LEU A 35 14.29 -4.69 -49.05
C LEU A 35 15.33 -4.45 -50.14
N VAL A 36 15.38 -5.37 -51.12
CA VAL A 36 16.26 -5.27 -52.29
C VAL A 36 15.47 -5.57 -53.57
N LYS A 37 16.05 -5.31 -54.73
CA LYS A 37 15.41 -5.62 -56.03
C LYS A 37 15.04 -7.11 -56.09
N GLY A 38 13.78 -7.40 -56.41
CA GLY A 38 13.22 -8.76 -56.43
C GLY A 38 12.71 -9.28 -55.08
N ARG A 39 12.76 -8.47 -54.01
CA ARG A 39 12.23 -8.76 -52.67
C ARG A 39 11.59 -7.52 -52.05
N LYS A 40 10.85 -6.75 -52.86
CA LYS A 40 10.28 -5.46 -52.45
C LYS A 40 8.86 -5.60 -51.91
N THR A 41 8.11 -6.57 -52.41
CA THR A 41 6.73 -6.81 -51.98
C THR A 41 6.67 -7.96 -50.95
N GLU A 42 5.62 -7.97 -50.14
CA GLU A 42 5.34 -9.05 -49.18
C GLU A 42 5.29 -10.42 -49.89
N GLN A 43 4.58 -10.49 -51.02
CA GLN A 43 4.43 -11.72 -51.80
C GLN A 43 5.76 -12.24 -52.37
N GLU A 44 6.60 -11.37 -52.95
CA GLU A 44 7.91 -11.77 -53.48
C GLU A 44 8.79 -12.38 -52.39
N ARG A 45 8.71 -11.83 -51.18
CA ARG A 45 9.49 -12.30 -50.02
C ARG A 45 8.99 -13.65 -49.53
N HIS A 46 7.68 -13.81 -49.38
CA HIS A 46 7.08 -15.07 -48.94
C HIS A 46 7.35 -16.20 -49.94
N GLN A 47 7.28 -15.92 -51.25
CA GLN A 47 7.62 -16.89 -52.30
C GLN A 47 9.08 -17.37 -52.20
N GLN A 48 9.98 -16.50 -51.73
CA GLN A 48 11.38 -16.80 -51.49
C GLN A 48 11.66 -17.25 -50.05
N GLY A 49 10.63 -17.50 -49.23
CA GLY A 49 10.76 -17.98 -47.85
C GLY A 49 11.24 -16.96 -46.83
N TYR A 50 11.31 -15.67 -47.16
CA TYR A 50 11.65 -14.59 -46.23
C TYR A 50 10.43 -14.07 -45.48
N GLY A 51 10.61 -13.71 -44.21
CA GLY A 51 9.52 -13.17 -43.38
C GLY A 51 9.27 -11.68 -43.57
N ASP A 52 8.33 -11.15 -42.78
CA ASP A 52 7.86 -9.76 -42.87
C ASP A 52 8.85 -8.74 -42.30
N CYS A 53 9.82 -9.17 -41.49
CA CYS A 53 10.81 -8.25 -40.96
C CYS A 53 11.79 -7.81 -42.06
N VAL A 54 11.76 -6.51 -42.37
CA VAL A 54 12.63 -5.87 -43.37
C VAL A 54 14.01 -5.50 -42.85
N ASP A 55 14.37 -5.94 -41.64
CA ASP A 55 15.66 -5.69 -41.01
C ASP A 55 16.09 -4.21 -40.99
N CYS A 56 15.13 -3.31 -40.69
CA CYS A 56 15.37 -1.87 -40.62
C CYS A 56 16.09 -1.43 -39.32
N GLY A 57 15.94 -2.19 -38.23
CA GLY A 57 16.57 -1.90 -36.94
C GLY A 57 15.92 -0.77 -36.12
N PHE A 58 14.83 -0.15 -36.59
CA PHE A 58 14.17 0.94 -35.86
C PHE A 58 13.69 0.54 -34.46
N CYS A 59 13.23 -0.70 -34.28
CA CYS A 59 12.85 -1.23 -32.98
C CYS A 59 13.98 -1.20 -31.93
N VAL A 60 15.23 -1.32 -32.37
CA VAL A 60 16.42 -1.24 -31.51
C VAL A 60 16.78 0.22 -31.23
N GLN A 61 16.69 1.07 -32.26
CA GLN A 61 17.04 2.50 -32.15
C GLN A 61 16.11 3.26 -31.20
N VAL A 62 14.82 2.92 -31.17
CA VAL A 62 13.85 3.54 -30.26
C VAL A 62 13.86 2.93 -28.86
N CYS A 63 14.61 1.84 -28.64
CA CYS A 63 14.62 1.16 -27.36
C CYS A 63 15.46 1.97 -26.35
N PRO A 64 14.86 2.48 -25.26
CA PRO A 64 15.61 3.25 -24.26
C PRO A 64 16.63 2.41 -23.49
N THR A 65 16.48 1.09 -23.48
CA THR A 65 17.40 0.15 -22.82
C THR A 65 18.36 -0.54 -23.79
N GLY A 66 18.29 -0.21 -25.09
CA GLY A 66 19.22 -0.70 -26.11
C GLY A 66 19.10 -2.19 -26.45
N ILE A 67 17.96 -2.82 -26.15
CA ILE A 67 17.72 -4.23 -26.49
C ILE A 67 17.24 -4.42 -27.92
N ASP A 68 17.53 -5.59 -28.50
CA ASP A 68 16.93 -6.05 -29.74
C ASP A 68 15.79 -7.03 -29.45
N ILE A 69 14.56 -6.52 -29.49
CA ILE A 69 13.33 -7.29 -29.24
C ILE A 69 13.17 -8.54 -30.12
N ARG A 70 13.92 -8.65 -31.22
CA ARG A 70 13.93 -9.83 -32.10
C ARG A 70 14.65 -11.04 -31.47
N ASP A 71 15.51 -10.79 -30.49
CA ASP A 71 16.23 -11.84 -29.74
C ASP A 71 15.35 -12.49 -28.66
N GLY A 72 14.13 -11.99 -28.46
CA GLY A 72 13.14 -12.56 -27.56
C GLY A 72 13.00 -11.78 -26.25
N LEU A 73 12.56 -12.46 -25.20
CA LEU A 73 12.37 -11.84 -23.89
C LEU A 73 13.73 -11.56 -23.23
N GLN A 74 14.01 -10.28 -22.98
CA GLN A 74 15.21 -9.78 -22.33
C GLN A 74 14.84 -9.06 -21.04
N ILE A 75 15.65 -9.21 -19.99
CA ILE A 75 15.33 -8.74 -18.64
C ILE A 75 15.38 -7.21 -18.51
N GLU A 76 16.06 -6.56 -19.45
CA GLU A 76 16.20 -5.12 -19.60
C GLU A 76 14.97 -4.48 -20.25
N CYS A 77 14.03 -5.28 -20.79
CA CYS A 77 12.81 -4.75 -21.37
C CYS A 77 11.91 -4.14 -20.27
N ILE A 78 11.61 -2.85 -20.39
CA ILE A 78 10.70 -2.13 -19.48
C ILE A 78 9.26 -2.06 -19.98
N SER A 79 8.92 -2.81 -21.04
CA SER A 79 7.57 -2.86 -21.64
C SER A 79 6.99 -1.48 -22.04
N CYS A 80 7.84 -0.54 -22.47
CA CYS A 80 7.42 0.81 -22.89
C CYS A 80 6.70 0.88 -24.25
N ALA A 81 6.67 -0.23 -25.01
CA ALA A 81 6.01 -0.37 -26.32
C ALA A 81 6.50 0.53 -27.47
N LEU A 82 7.53 1.37 -27.31
CA LEU A 82 8.06 2.20 -28.40
C LEU A 82 8.47 1.41 -29.65
N CYS A 83 8.97 0.17 -29.47
CA CYS A 83 9.32 -0.70 -30.57
C CYS A 83 8.10 -1.21 -31.37
N ILE A 84 6.90 -1.26 -30.77
CA ILE A 84 5.64 -1.57 -31.46
C ILE A 84 5.34 -0.43 -32.45
N ASP A 85 5.27 0.80 -31.95
CA ASP A 85 4.93 1.97 -32.76
C ASP A 85 5.94 2.18 -33.91
N ALA A 86 7.24 2.04 -33.61
CA ALA A 86 8.29 2.17 -34.62
C ALA A 86 8.20 1.08 -35.71
N CYS A 87 7.85 -0.16 -35.33
CA CYS A 87 7.69 -1.23 -36.29
C CYS A 87 6.41 -1.07 -37.13
N ASP A 88 5.29 -0.72 -36.49
CA ASP A 88 4.03 -0.53 -37.17
C ASP A 88 4.10 0.63 -38.18
N ASN A 89 4.81 1.72 -37.86
CA ASN A 89 5.08 2.80 -38.81
C ASN A 89 5.80 2.32 -40.08
N ILE A 90 6.74 1.37 -39.95
CA ILE A 90 7.41 0.77 -41.11
C ILE A 90 6.46 -0.13 -41.88
N MET A 91 5.67 -0.97 -41.20
CA MET A 91 4.69 -1.83 -41.85
C MET A 91 3.65 -1.01 -42.62
N ASP A 92 3.15 0.08 -42.03
CA ASP A 92 2.22 1.01 -42.67
C ASP A 92 2.82 1.67 -43.91
N SER A 93 4.08 2.12 -43.82
CA SER A 93 4.76 2.74 -44.98
C SER A 93 4.90 1.79 -46.16
N LEU A 94 4.93 0.48 -45.91
CA LEU A 94 4.98 -0.58 -46.92
C LEU A 94 3.58 -1.09 -47.32
N GLY A 95 2.54 -0.68 -46.60
CA GLY A 95 1.17 -1.17 -46.77
C GLY A 95 0.96 -2.62 -46.31
N TRP A 96 1.76 -3.09 -45.34
CA TRP A 96 1.74 -4.47 -44.83
C TRP A 96 0.99 -4.56 -43.49
N PRO A 97 0.52 -5.74 -43.06
CA PRO A 97 -0.22 -5.86 -41.81
C PRO A 97 0.60 -5.45 -40.58
N ARG A 98 -0.01 -4.73 -39.64
CA ARG A 98 0.63 -4.34 -38.36
C ARG A 98 0.85 -5.53 -37.42
N GLY A 99 1.51 -5.28 -36.29
CA GLY A 99 1.63 -6.23 -35.19
C GLY A 99 2.73 -7.27 -35.39
N LEU A 100 3.79 -6.92 -36.13
CA LEU A 100 5.00 -7.74 -36.18
C LEU A 100 5.73 -7.74 -34.82
N ILE A 101 5.65 -6.62 -34.09
CA ILE A 101 5.89 -6.56 -32.64
C ILE A 101 4.56 -6.16 -32.00
N ARG A 102 4.14 -6.86 -30.96
CA ARG A 102 2.86 -6.61 -30.29
C ARG A 102 2.88 -7.11 -28.84
N TYR A 103 1.85 -6.77 -28.07
CA TYR A 103 1.61 -7.50 -26.83
C TYR A 103 1.16 -8.91 -27.16
N ASP A 104 1.92 -9.90 -26.71
CA ASP A 104 1.63 -11.31 -26.92
C ASP A 104 2.08 -12.16 -25.73
N SER A 105 1.56 -13.38 -25.62
CA SER A 105 2.02 -14.36 -24.64
C SER A 105 2.87 -15.43 -25.30
N GLU A 106 3.76 -16.06 -24.54
CA GLU A 106 4.56 -17.20 -25.02
C GLU A 106 3.65 -18.31 -25.55
N ARG A 107 2.55 -18.61 -24.85
CA ARG A 107 1.58 -19.62 -25.26
C ARG A 107 0.95 -19.31 -26.62
N ASN A 108 0.58 -18.06 -26.88
CA ASN A 108 -0.02 -17.68 -28.14
C ASN A 108 1.00 -17.71 -29.29
N GLN A 109 2.26 -17.31 -29.03
CA GLN A 109 3.34 -17.49 -29.99
C GLN A 109 3.63 -18.96 -30.31
N GLU A 110 3.49 -19.86 -29.34
CA GLU A 110 3.59 -21.31 -29.56
C GLU A 110 2.39 -21.89 -30.37
N GLY A 111 1.30 -21.12 -30.56
CA GLY A 111 0.10 -21.52 -31.29
C GLY A 111 -1.09 -21.92 -30.41
N GLY A 112 -0.99 -21.72 -29.10
CA GLY A 112 -2.11 -21.83 -28.16
C GLY A 112 -2.94 -20.54 -28.09
N LYS A 113 -3.87 -20.48 -27.12
CA LYS A 113 -4.61 -19.24 -26.79
C LYS A 113 -4.23 -18.78 -25.39
N THR A 114 -3.88 -17.51 -25.22
CA THR A 114 -3.60 -16.89 -23.92
C THR A 114 -4.77 -17.07 -22.96
N ARG A 115 -4.51 -17.53 -21.73
CA ARG A 115 -5.50 -17.70 -20.68
C ARG A 115 -5.33 -16.64 -19.61
N LEU A 116 -6.28 -15.70 -19.52
CA LEU A 116 -6.21 -14.63 -18.51
C LEU A 116 -6.51 -15.15 -17.09
N LEU A 117 -7.44 -16.10 -16.97
CA LEU A 117 -7.87 -16.70 -15.69
C LEU A 117 -7.09 -17.99 -15.39
N THR A 118 -5.82 -17.86 -15.03
CA THR A 118 -5.02 -18.97 -14.51
C THR A 118 -5.24 -19.14 -13.01
N VAL A 119 -4.96 -20.34 -12.46
CA VAL A 119 -5.04 -20.59 -11.01
C VAL A 119 -4.18 -19.58 -10.23
N LYS A 120 -3.01 -19.24 -10.76
CA LYS A 120 -2.08 -18.27 -10.17
C LYS A 120 -2.70 -16.86 -10.13
N ASN A 121 -3.21 -16.37 -11.27
CA ASN A 121 -3.83 -15.04 -11.37
C ASN A 121 -5.08 -14.93 -10.49
N THR A 122 -5.92 -15.96 -10.48
CA THR A 122 -7.10 -16.03 -9.62
C THR A 122 -6.70 -16.03 -8.15
N GLY A 123 -5.65 -16.77 -7.77
CA GLY A 123 -5.12 -16.76 -6.41
C GLY A 123 -4.70 -15.36 -5.96
N TYR A 124 -3.94 -14.63 -6.78
CA TYR A 124 -3.56 -13.25 -6.48
C TYR A 124 -4.76 -12.31 -6.37
N ALA A 125 -5.73 -12.42 -7.29
CA ALA A 125 -6.93 -11.60 -7.26
C ALA A 125 -7.76 -11.83 -5.97
N VAL A 126 -7.92 -13.09 -5.55
CA VAL A 126 -8.63 -13.44 -4.31
C VAL A 126 -7.88 -12.91 -3.08
N SER A 127 -6.57 -13.11 -2.99
CA SER A 127 -5.77 -12.59 -1.87
C SER A 127 -5.85 -11.07 -1.76
N LEU A 128 -5.76 -10.36 -2.89
CA LEU A 128 -5.90 -8.91 -2.93
C LEU A 128 -7.30 -8.46 -2.48
N LEU A 129 -8.34 -9.16 -2.91
CA LEU A 129 -9.71 -8.88 -2.51
C LEU A 129 -9.91 -9.08 -1.01
N ILE A 130 -9.39 -10.17 -0.44
CA ILE A 130 -9.44 -10.42 1.02
C ILE A 130 -8.73 -9.31 1.78
N ALA A 131 -7.50 -8.93 1.38
CA ALA A 131 -6.75 -7.87 2.04
C ALA A 131 -7.47 -6.52 1.96
N THR A 132 -8.05 -6.20 0.80
CA THR A 132 -8.82 -4.97 0.59
C THR A 132 -10.08 -4.96 1.44
N ALA A 133 -10.82 -6.08 1.50
CA ALA A 133 -12.00 -6.21 2.34
C ALA A 133 -11.66 -6.08 3.83
N ALA A 134 -10.56 -6.69 4.28
CA ALA A 134 -10.06 -6.56 5.65
C ALA A 134 -9.68 -5.11 5.98
N LEU A 135 -9.04 -4.40 5.04
CA LEU A 135 -8.72 -2.98 5.20
C LEU A 135 -9.98 -2.11 5.32
N ILE A 136 -10.95 -2.30 4.41
CA ILE A 136 -12.22 -1.56 4.45
C ILE A 136 -12.94 -1.83 5.78
N TRP A 137 -13.03 -3.09 6.18
CA TRP A 137 -13.61 -3.47 7.47
C TRP A 137 -12.90 -2.81 8.65
N SER A 138 -11.56 -2.81 8.65
CA SER A 138 -10.76 -2.16 9.69
C SER A 138 -10.97 -0.65 9.77
N ILE A 139 -11.21 0.01 8.62
CA ILE A 139 -11.47 1.45 8.58
C ILE A 139 -12.88 1.75 9.12
N VAL A 140 -13.89 1.00 8.66
CA VAL A 140 -15.30 1.22 9.04
C VAL A 140 -15.55 0.91 10.52
N THR A 141 -14.86 -0.09 11.08
CA THR A 141 -15.00 -0.48 12.50
C THR A 141 -14.06 0.30 13.43
N SER A 142 -13.25 1.22 12.90
CA SER A 142 -12.33 2.01 13.72
C SER A 142 -13.08 2.95 14.67
N SER A 143 -12.63 3.01 15.92
CA SER A 143 -13.18 3.91 16.94
C SER A 143 -12.98 5.38 16.55
N THR A 144 -14.06 6.16 16.55
CA THR A 144 -14.00 7.60 16.21
C THR A 144 -13.38 8.46 17.32
N LEU A 145 -13.33 7.96 18.57
CA LEU A 145 -12.55 8.57 19.65
C LEU A 145 -11.35 7.71 20.00
N ASP A 146 -10.17 8.33 20.00
CA ASP A 146 -8.93 7.75 20.51
C ASP A 146 -8.60 8.38 21.86
N VAL A 147 -8.35 7.53 22.87
CA VAL A 147 -8.07 7.95 24.24
C VAL A 147 -6.86 7.21 24.76
N ALA A 148 -5.83 7.95 25.13
CA ALA A 148 -4.63 7.40 25.76
C ALA A 148 -4.30 8.19 27.03
N VAL A 149 -4.07 7.47 28.13
CA VAL A 149 -3.60 8.04 29.40
C VAL A 149 -2.20 7.53 29.70
N GLN A 150 -1.28 8.44 30.00
CA GLN A 150 0.10 8.11 30.33
C GLN A 150 0.50 8.77 31.65
N GLN A 151 1.01 8.01 32.61
CA GLN A 151 1.53 8.59 33.86
C GLN A 151 2.83 9.37 33.58
N VAL A 152 2.93 10.57 34.13
CA VAL A 152 4.15 11.38 34.11
C VAL A 152 5.14 10.76 35.09
N ARG A 153 6.32 10.39 34.61
CA ARG A 153 7.32 9.65 35.41
C ARG A 153 8.33 10.54 36.15
N GLN A 154 8.37 11.84 35.87
CA GLN A 154 9.34 12.77 36.44
C GLN A 154 8.65 14.06 36.89
N PRO A 155 8.35 14.24 38.19
CA PRO A 155 8.37 13.23 39.25
C PRO A 155 7.16 12.27 39.18
N LEU A 156 7.29 11.05 39.71
CA LEU A 156 6.18 10.08 39.79
C LEU A 156 5.06 10.54 40.73
N TYR A 157 5.43 11.18 41.84
CA TYR A 157 4.51 11.74 42.82
C TYR A 157 5.08 13.03 43.41
N VAL A 158 4.21 13.87 43.94
CA VAL A 158 4.55 15.10 44.67
C VAL A 158 3.76 15.12 45.96
N MET A 159 4.40 15.36 47.11
CA MET A 159 3.68 15.63 48.36
C MET A 159 3.32 17.11 48.43
N LEU A 160 2.05 17.39 48.68
CA LEU A 160 1.52 18.74 48.89
C LEU A 160 1.66 19.16 50.35
N SER A 161 1.54 20.46 50.60
CA SER A 161 1.61 21.06 51.93
C SER A 161 0.49 20.61 52.88
N ASP A 162 -0.63 20.11 52.34
CA ASP A 162 -1.76 19.56 53.09
C ASP A 162 -1.59 18.06 53.42
N GLY A 163 -0.45 17.46 53.07
CA GLY A 163 -0.15 16.04 53.27
C GLY A 163 -0.74 15.11 52.22
N GLN A 164 -1.37 15.64 51.16
CA GLN A 164 -1.83 14.82 50.04
C GLN A 164 -0.70 14.47 49.08
N ILE A 165 -0.78 13.30 48.45
CA ILE A 165 0.09 12.89 47.36
C ILE A 165 -0.60 13.20 46.05
N GLN A 166 0.11 13.80 45.10
CA GLN A 166 -0.37 14.08 43.76
C GLN A 166 0.41 13.30 42.72
N ASN A 167 -0.29 12.53 41.90
CA ASN A 167 0.22 11.90 40.70
C ASN A 167 -0.25 12.69 39.46
N SER A 168 0.61 12.82 38.46
CA SER A 168 0.27 13.52 37.21
C SER A 168 0.17 12.54 36.05
N TYR A 169 -0.82 12.75 35.18
CA TYR A 169 -1.07 11.96 33.98
C TYR A 169 -1.26 12.88 32.79
N LEU A 170 -0.86 12.43 31.61
CA LEU A 170 -1.13 13.07 30.33
C LEU A 170 -2.25 12.28 29.65
N LEU A 171 -3.39 12.93 29.48
CA LEU A 171 -4.49 12.43 28.68
C LEU A 171 -4.36 13.00 27.27
N LYS A 172 -4.25 12.11 26.28
CA LYS A 172 -4.34 12.44 24.86
C LYS A 172 -5.70 12.00 24.34
N LEU A 173 -6.43 12.96 23.80
CA LEU A 173 -7.72 12.77 23.13
C LEU A 173 -7.54 13.08 21.65
N ILE A 174 -8.10 12.24 20.79
CA ILE A 174 -8.18 12.50 19.35
C ILE A 174 -9.61 12.22 18.92
N ASN A 175 -10.29 13.28 18.49
CA ASN A 175 -11.58 13.14 17.84
C ASN A 175 -11.34 12.92 16.35
N LYS A 176 -11.74 11.76 15.84
CA LYS A 176 -11.71 11.38 14.41
C LYS A 176 -13.10 11.50 13.78
N ASP A 177 -14.07 12.05 14.50
CA ASP A 177 -15.40 12.36 14.01
C ASP A 177 -15.44 13.77 13.42
N LYS A 178 -16.41 14.00 12.54
CA LYS A 178 -16.68 15.30 11.90
C LYS A 178 -17.45 16.26 12.80
N ASN A 179 -17.95 15.78 13.93
CA ASN A 179 -18.70 16.58 14.90
C ASN A 179 -17.87 16.77 16.18
N PRO A 180 -18.01 17.92 16.87
CA PRO A 180 -17.39 18.12 18.17
C PRO A 180 -18.00 17.17 19.22
N ILE A 181 -17.15 16.65 20.11
CA ILE A 181 -17.56 15.72 21.18
C ILE A 181 -17.27 16.36 22.54
N LYS A 182 -18.26 16.33 23.42
CA LYS A 182 -18.13 16.75 24.82
C LYS A 182 -17.89 15.52 25.71
N LEU A 183 -16.77 15.53 26.42
CA LEU A 183 -16.32 14.44 27.26
C LEU A 183 -16.28 14.84 28.73
N SER A 184 -16.67 13.91 29.59
CA SER A 184 -16.45 13.96 31.05
C SER A 184 -15.46 12.87 31.47
N ILE A 185 -14.58 13.21 32.42
CA ILE A 185 -13.59 12.29 32.95
C ILE A 185 -13.91 12.05 34.42
N SER A 186 -13.95 10.78 34.81
CA SER A 186 -14.04 10.37 36.20
C SER A 186 -12.98 9.30 36.53
N ILE A 187 -12.79 9.04 37.81
CA ILE A 187 -11.89 7.98 38.31
C ILE A 187 -12.71 6.96 39.09
N GLN A 188 -12.34 5.68 38.98
CA GLN A 188 -12.94 4.57 39.72
C GLN A 188 -11.85 3.70 40.34
N GLY A 189 -12.08 3.22 41.56
CA GLY A 189 -11.14 2.35 42.29
C GLY A 189 -10.17 3.09 43.21
N LEU A 190 -10.38 4.39 43.46
CA LEU A 190 -9.68 5.15 44.49
C LEU A 190 -10.72 5.85 45.38
N ASP A 191 -10.92 5.31 46.58
CA ASP A 191 -11.78 5.93 47.58
C ASP A 191 -11.08 7.18 48.15
N ASN A 192 -11.80 8.30 48.26
CA ASN A 192 -11.28 9.59 48.73
C ASN A 192 -10.19 10.25 47.85
N ALA A 193 -10.05 9.86 46.58
CA ALA A 193 -9.21 10.57 45.63
C ALA A 193 -9.95 11.72 44.94
N GLN A 194 -9.27 12.85 44.77
CA GLN A 194 -9.75 14.01 44.04
C GLN A 194 -9.05 14.07 42.67
N LEU A 195 -9.84 14.04 41.60
CA LEU A 195 -9.36 14.34 40.25
C LEU A 195 -9.38 15.85 40.03
N ASP A 196 -8.22 16.42 39.75
CA ASP A 196 -8.04 17.80 39.30
C ASP A 196 -7.69 17.81 37.81
N ILE A 197 -8.62 18.35 37.02
CA ILE A 197 -8.53 18.54 35.57
C ILE A 197 -8.37 20.03 35.20
N GLY A 198 -7.98 20.87 36.17
CA GLY A 198 -7.97 22.33 36.05
C GLY A 198 -9.37 22.94 36.18
N HIS A 199 -9.55 24.16 35.67
CA HIS A 199 -10.83 24.89 35.73
C HIS A 199 -11.91 24.38 34.76
N MET A 200 -11.70 23.25 34.09
CA MET A 200 -12.61 22.71 33.07
C MET A 200 -13.38 21.52 33.64
N ARG A 201 -14.70 21.63 33.84
CA ARG A 201 -15.55 20.49 34.26
C ARG A 201 -15.91 19.53 33.12
N ALA A 202 -15.88 20.03 31.88
CA ALA A 202 -16.15 19.26 30.67
C ALA A 202 -15.15 19.67 29.60
N ILE A 203 -14.72 18.70 28.79
CA ILE A 203 -13.75 18.91 27.72
C ILE A 203 -14.48 18.82 26.39
N ASN A 204 -14.44 19.90 25.62
CA ASN A 204 -14.92 19.89 24.24
C ASN A 204 -13.73 19.61 23.32
N VAL A 205 -13.83 18.57 22.50
CA VAL A 205 -12.84 18.27 21.46
C VAL A 205 -13.51 18.50 20.12
N GLU A 206 -13.02 19.48 19.38
CA GLU A 206 -13.57 19.81 18.06
C GLU A 206 -13.35 18.65 17.07
N ALA A 207 -14.05 18.71 15.94
CA ALA A 207 -13.88 17.75 14.85
C ALA A 207 -12.42 17.70 14.38
N ASP A 208 -11.90 16.49 14.13
CA ASP A 208 -10.51 16.25 13.71
C ASP A 208 -9.42 16.85 14.62
N GLN A 209 -9.77 17.23 15.86
CA GLN A 209 -8.84 17.83 16.80
C GLN A 209 -8.15 16.79 17.69
N SER A 210 -6.85 16.99 17.93
CA SER A 210 -6.13 16.32 19.03
C SER A 210 -5.87 17.29 20.17
N LEU A 211 -6.25 16.89 21.38
CA LEU A 211 -6.05 17.65 22.60
C LEU A 211 -5.21 16.86 23.60
N GLN A 212 -4.32 17.54 24.29
CA GLN A 212 -3.53 16.96 25.39
C GLN A 212 -3.80 17.73 26.67
N ILE A 213 -4.21 17.02 27.72
CA ILE A 213 -4.56 17.59 29.01
C ILE A 213 -3.76 16.90 30.10
N ARG A 214 -3.21 17.68 31.03
CA ARG A 214 -2.57 17.14 32.22
C ARG A 214 -3.62 16.94 33.31
N LEU A 215 -3.85 15.68 33.68
CA LEU A 215 -4.70 15.29 34.81
C LEU A 215 -3.83 15.17 36.06
N ARG A 216 -4.37 15.59 37.20
CA ARG A 216 -3.73 15.42 38.52
C ARG A 216 -4.69 14.65 39.41
N VAL A 217 -4.23 13.52 39.95
CA VAL A 217 -5.01 12.78 40.95
C VAL A 217 -4.36 13.05 42.30
N ARG A 218 -5.16 13.48 43.28
CA ARG A 218 -4.72 13.74 44.64
C ARG A 218 -5.40 12.79 45.61
N MET A 219 -4.67 12.29 46.59
CA MET A 219 -5.21 11.44 47.64
C MET A 219 -4.37 11.60 48.90
N LYS A 220 -4.97 11.42 50.08
CA LYS A 220 -4.18 11.36 51.33
C LYS A 220 -3.25 10.16 51.31
N ALA A 221 -2.07 10.32 51.90
CA ALA A 221 -1.12 9.22 52.02
C ALA A 221 -1.72 8.07 52.84
N ASP A 222 -1.74 6.88 52.26
CA ASP A 222 -2.00 5.63 52.97
C ASP A 222 -0.69 4.84 53.00
N ALA A 223 -0.12 4.71 54.20
CA ALA A 223 1.17 4.06 54.43
C ALA A 223 1.15 2.54 54.12
N SER A 224 -0.02 1.95 53.84
CA SER A 224 -0.16 0.52 53.59
C SER A 224 0.09 0.09 52.13
N GLN A 225 0.07 1.01 51.15
CA GLN A 225 0.19 0.66 49.73
C GLN A 225 1.15 1.57 48.95
N VAL A 226 2.17 0.96 48.32
CA VAL A 226 3.15 1.67 47.46
C VAL A 226 2.55 2.05 46.10
N GLN A 227 1.60 1.25 45.60
CA GLN A 227 0.96 1.47 44.31
C GLN A 227 -0.48 0.95 44.32
N VAL A 228 -1.43 1.77 43.87
CA VAL A 228 -2.86 1.43 43.82
C VAL A 228 -3.33 1.44 42.36
N ALA A 229 -3.95 0.35 41.91
CA ALA A 229 -4.53 0.28 40.58
C ALA A 229 -5.89 0.99 40.56
N PHE A 230 -6.13 1.79 39.53
CA PHE A 230 -7.41 2.48 39.33
C PHE A 230 -7.73 2.62 37.85
N LYS A 231 -8.90 3.16 37.54
CA LYS A 231 -9.37 3.33 36.16
C LYS A 231 -9.80 4.76 35.94
N PHE A 232 -9.37 5.33 34.82
CA PHE A 232 -10.00 6.53 34.24
C PHE A 232 -11.20 6.08 33.41
N ILE A 233 -12.33 6.71 33.64
CA ILE A 233 -13.54 6.53 32.85
C ILE A 233 -13.76 7.82 32.06
N ILE A 234 -13.80 7.69 30.73
CA ILE A 234 -14.05 8.79 29.81
C ILE A 234 -15.39 8.51 29.12
N ASP A 235 -16.37 9.35 29.42
CA ASP A 235 -17.73 9.26 28.92
C ASP A 235 -18.04 10.42 27.98
N SER A 236 -18.65 10.13 26.83
CA SER A 236 -19.30 11.14 26.00
C SER A 236 -20.62 11.57 26.63
N ALA A 237 -20.92 12.87 26.59
CA ALA A 237 -22.21 13.40 26.99
C ALA A 237 -23.38 12.83 26.17
N SER A 238 -23.13 12.31 24.96
CA SER A 238 -24.14 11.61 24.15
C SER A 238 -24.39 10.16 24.59
N GLY A 239 -23.52 9.58 25.43
CA GLY A 239 -23.60 8.19 25.89
C GLY A 239 -23.06 7.15 24.90
N ASP A 240 -22.73 7.54 23.67
CA ASP A 240 -22.30 6.59 22.61
C ASP A 240 -20.86 6.09 22.78
N GLN A 241 -20.05 6.77 23.59
CA GLN A 241 -18.63 6.49 23.76
C GLN A 241 -18.29 6.33 25.23
N HIS A 242 -17.85 5.13 25.60
CA HIS A 242 -17.36 4.79 26.92
C HIS A 242 -15.98 4.16 26.80
N LYS A 243 -14.95 4.82 27.34
CA LYS A 243 -13.58 4.32 27.35
C LYS A 243 -13.08 4.20 28.77
N ILE A 244 -12.59 3.01 29.12
CA ILE A 244 -11.95 2.73 30.40
C ILE A 244 -10.46 2.57 30.15
N VAL A 245 -9.64 3.38 30.82
CA VAL A 245 -8.18 3.30 30.73
C VAL A 245 -7.62 2.95 32.11
N PRO A 246 -6.98 1.78 32.29
CA PRO A 246 -6.36 1.41 33.56
C PRO A 246 -5.11 2.28 33.81
N ALA A 247 -4.91 2.66 35.06
CA ALA A 247 -3.79 3.45 35.51
C ALA A 247 -3.35 3.02 36.92
N PHE A 248 -2.20 3.52 37.35
CA PHE A 248 -1.67 3.26 38.68
C PHE A 248 -1.35 4.56 39.39
N PHE A 249 -1.66 4.62 40.68
CA PHE A 249 -1.32 5.71 41.58
C PHE A 249 -0.10 5.29 42.40
N SER A 250 0.97 6.07 42.36
CA SER A 250 2.22 5.80 43.06
C SER A 250 2.34 6.62 44.33
N MET A 251 2.74 5.98 45.44
CA MET A 251 2.97 6.63 46.72
C MET A 251 4.46 6.59 47.09
N PRO A 252 4.95 7.52 47.95
CA PRO A 252 6.24 7.37 48.60
C PRO A 252 6.25 6.09 49.45
N ARG A 253 7.43 5.46 49.53
CA ARG A 253 7.70 4.41 50.50
C ARG A 253 7.98 5.01 51.87
#